data_AF-A0AAW6LG90-F1
#
_entry.id   AF-A0AAW6LG90-F1
#
_cell.length_a   1.000
_cell.length_b   1.000
_cell.length_c   1.000
_cell.angle_alpha   90.00
_cell.angle_beta   90.00
_cell.angle_gamma   90.00
#
_symmetry.space_group_name_H-M   'P 1'
#
loop_
_entity.id
_entity.type
_entity.pdbx_description
1 polymer ?
#
loop_
_entity_poly.entity_id
_entity_poly.type
_entity_poly.pdbx_seq_one_letter_code
_entity_poly.pdbx_strand_id
1 'polypeptide(L)'
;MTYTSISKRAFGTLAVAGALVAVPLTMSTGTASAATHNWDGVAQCESGGDWNINTGNGYYGGLQFSQSTWTANGGTGSPANASKEEQIRVAENTLQSQGPGAWPVCGQRLTVASEPAVEEAPAAAPAPVAEAPAVAPAIEIPAELKPAAQQAYDTARDLAGQYGFAAQFQQLSDANAPIVAALR
;
A
#
# COMPACT_ATOMS: atom_id res chain seq x y z
N MET A 1 -22.65 -76.96 -8.47
CA MET A 1 -24.06 -76.62 -8.73
C MET A 1 -24.31 -75.32 -7.97
N THR A 2 -24.63 -74.18 -8.55
CA THR A 2 -25.28 -73.92 -9.85
C THR A 2 -24.91 -72.50 -10.30
N TYR A 3 -24.60 -72.39 -11.59
CA TYR A 3 -24.38 -71.17 -12.35
C TYR A 3 -25.66 -70.33 -12.38
N THR A 4 -25.57 -69.01 -12.26
CA THR A 4 -26.53 -68.12 -12.93
C THR A 4 -25.76 -66.97 -13.53
N SER A 5 -25.34 -67.21 -14.77
CA SER A 5 -25.16 -66.18 -15.78
C SER A 5 -26.52 -65.56 -16.12
N ILE A 6 -26.57 -64.25 -16.40
CA ILE A 6 -27.14 -63.71 -17.64
C ILE A 6 -26.47 -62.37 -17.92
N SER A 7 -25.70 -62.39 -18.99
CA SER A 7 -25.14 -61.26 -19.71
C SER A 7 -26.24 -60.44 -20.38
N LYS A 8 -26.04 -59.11 -20.52
CA LYS A 8 -25.77 -58.44 -21.82
C LYS A 8 -26.05 -56.93 -21.75
N ARG A 9 -24.99 -56.19 -22.10
CA ARG A 9 -24.95 -55.08 -23.06
C ARG A 9 -25.60 -53.76 -22.61
N ALA A 10 -25.05 -52.58 -22.89
CA ALA A 10 -23.83 -52.16 -23.55
C ALA A 10 -23.79 -50.62 -23.50
N PHE A 11 -22.70 -50.06 -24.04
CA PHE A 11 -22.58 -48.69 -24.56
C PHE A 11 -22.41 -47.57 -23.54
N GLY A 12 -21.23 -46.94 -23.59
CA GLY A 12 -20.99 -45.67 -22.94
C GLY A 12 -19.50 -45.37 -22.79
N THR A 13 -18.76 -45.34 -23.89
CA THR A 13 -17.44 -44.69 -23.94
C THR A 13 -17.60 -43.21 -23.58
N LEU A 14 -17.07 -42.81 -22.44
CA LEU A 14 -16.64 -41.42 -22.23
C LEU A 14 -15.12 -41.45 -22.06
N ALA A 15 -14.45 -41.22 -23.19
CA ALA A 15 -13.07 -40.78 -23.20
C ALA A 15 -13.02 -39.42 -22.50
N VAL A 16 -12.60 -39.40 -21.23
CA VAL A 16 -12.19 -38.15 -20.59
C VAL A 16 -10.81 -37.84 -21.16
N ALA A 17 -10.81 -37.04 -22.22
CA ALA A 17 -9.62 -36.43 -22.76
C ALA A 17 -8.87 -35.72 -21.63
N GLY A 18 -7.61 -36.10 -21.42
CA GLY A 18 -6.71 -35.40 -20.52
C GLY A 18 -6.47 -33.99 -21.04
N ALA A 19 -7.16 -33.02 -20.45
CA ALA A 19 -6.77 -31.62 -20.58
C ALA A 19 -5.56 -31.40 -19.68
N LEU A 20 -4.37 -31.35 -20.28
CA LEU A 20 -3.21 -30.73 -19.68
C LEU A 20 -3.58 -29.26 -19.45
N VAL A 21 -4.02 -28.92 -18.25
CA VAL A 21 -4.13 -27.51 -17.84
C VAL A 21 -2.70 -27.01 -17.74
N ALA A 22 -2.26 -26.31 -18.78
CA ALA A 22 -1.07 -25.48 -18.70
C ALA A 22 -1.32 -24.50 -17.55
N VAL A 23 -0.64 -24.70 -16.42
CA VAL A 23 -0.56 -23.73 -15.35
C VAL A 23 0.01 -22.47 -16.00
N PRO A 24 -0.75 -21.37 -16.12
CA PRO A 24 -0.11 -20.13 -16.45
C PRO A 24 0.77 -19.82 -15.24
N LEU A 25 2.08 -19.98 -15.40
CA LEU A 25 3.09 -19.27 -14.62
C LEU A 25 2.94 -17.79 -14.99
N THR A 26 1.81 -17.18 -14.61
CA THR A 26 1.72 -15.75 -14.51
C THR A 26 2.74 -15.40 -13.45
N MET A 27 3.86 -14.86 -13.94
CA MET A 27 4.83 -14.13 -13.14
C MET A 27 4.04 -13.37 -12.10
N SER A 28 4.21 -13.75 -10.83
CA SER A 28 3.73 -12.93 -9.72
C SER A 28 4.26 -11.55 -10.01
N THR A 29 3.37 -10.63 -10.43
CA THR A 29 3.62 -9.22 -10.25
C THR A 29 4.01 -9.11 -8.80
N GLY A 30 5.30 -8.87 -8.54
CA GLY A 30 5.80 -8.70 -7.19
C GLY A 30 4.79 -7.80 -6.50
N THR A 31 4.30 -8.23 -5.34
CA THR A 31 3.52 -7.36 -4.49
C THR A 31 4.37 -6.12 -4.34
N ALA A 32 4.06 -5.05 -5.09
CA ALA A 32 4.51 -3.73 -4.75
C ALA A 32 3.96 -3.59 -3.35
N SER A 33 4.83 -3.81 -2.36
CA SER A 33 4.52 -3.45 -1.00
C SER A 33 4.34 -1.96 -1.14
N ALA A 34 3.09 -1.51 -1.28
CA ALA A 34 2.75 -0.12 -1.13
C ALA A 34 3.39 0.22 0.20
N ALA A 35 4.51 0.93 0.16
CA ALA A 35 5.22 1.26 1.37
C ALA A 35 4.17 1.94 2.24
N THR A 36 3.82 1.30 3.34
CA THR A 36 2.77 1.77 4.24
C THR A 36 3.14 3.14 4.81
N HIS A 37 4.39 3.52 4.63
CA HIS A 37 4.99 4.76 5.06
C HIS A 37 5.28 5.71 3.89
N ASN A 38 4.96 6.99 4.07
CA ASN A 38 5.27 8.04 3.09
C ASN A 38 6.76 8.40 3.11
N TRP A 39 7.57 7.58 2.43
CA TRP A 39 9.00 7.85 2.25
C TRP A 39 9.29 9.02 1.32
N ASP A 40 8.38 9.38 0.41
CA ASP A 40 8.52 10.59 -0.40
C ASP A 40 8.46 11.85 0.46
N GLY A 41 7.58 11.89 1.47
CA GLY A 41 7.55 12.97 2.45
C GLY A 41 8.85 13.07 3.25
N VAL A 42 9.41 11.92 3.67
CA VAL A 42 10.70 11.89 4.37
C VAL A 42 11.81 12.39 3.44
N ALA A 43 11.88 11.89 2.21
CA ALA A 43 12.88 12.32 1.23
C ALA A 43 12.78 13.82 0.89
N GLN A 44 11.56 14.35 0.81
CA GLN A 44 11.34 15.79 0.61
C GLN A 44 11.91 16.62 1.76
N CYS A 45 11.85 16.11 2.99
CA CYS A 45 12.43 16.77 4.16
C CYS A 45 13.95 16.62 4.23
N GLU A 46 14.46 15.44 3.90
CA GLU A 46 15.87 15.07 4.05
C GLU A 46 16.75 15.61 2.91
N SER A 47 16.33 15.43 1.65
CA SER A 47 17.11 15.79 0.46
C SER A 47 16.43 16.78 -0.46
N GLY A 48 15.23 17.26 -0.11
CA GLY A 48 14.41 18.03 -1.04
C GLY A 48 13.77 17.18 -2.15
N GLY A 49 13.76 15.84 -1.99
CA GLY A 49 13.19 14.90 -2.95
C GLY A 49 14.18 14.36 -3.98
N ASP A 50 15.46 14.76 -3.91
CA ASP A 50 16.51 14.21 -4.77
C ASP A 50 16.99 12.85 -4.22
N TRP A 51 16.63 11.78 -4.91
CA TRP A 51 16.98 10.41 -4.55
C TRP A 51 18.43 10.02 -4.88
N ASN A 52 19.12 10.80 -5.71
CA ASN A 52 20.51 10.52 -6.12
C ASN A 52 21.50 11.51 -5.50
N ILE A 53 21.07 12.27 -4.50
CA ILE A 53 21.90 13.31 -3.90
C ILE A 53 23.16 12.71 -3.26
N ASN A 54 24.29 13.36 -3.53
CA ASN A 54 25.57 13.07 -2.91
C ASN A 54 26.40 14.34 -2.83
N THR A 55 26.21 15.11 -1.75
CA THR A 55 26.89 16.40 -1.53
C THR A 55 28.27 16.25 -0.87
N GLY A 56 28.67 15.03 -0.51
CA GLY A 56 29.89 14.79 0.27
C GLY A 56 29.77 15.08 1.77
N ASN A 57 28.55 15.25 2.30
CA ASN A 57 28.30 15.47 3.73
C ASN A 57 28.30 14.17 4.58
N GLY A 58 28.62 13.02 3.98
CA GLY A 58 28.64 11.70 4.64
C GLY A 58 27.29 10.98 4.65
N TYR A 59 26.27 11.58 4.05
CA TYR A 59 24.94 11.00 3.87
C TYR A 59 24.60 10.94 2.38
N TYR A 60 23.79 9.96 1.99
CA TYR A 60 23.58 9.62 0.59
C TYR A 60 22.11 9.32 0.29
N GLY A 61 21.69 9.70 -0.91
CA GLY A 61 20.38 9.38 -1.46
C GLY A 61 19.23 10.14 -0.79
N GLY A 62 18.01 9.84 -1.21
CA GLY A 62 16.81 10.61 -0.87
C GLY A 62 16.51 10.63 0.62
N LEU A 63 16.83 9.55 1.32
CA LEU A 63 16.56 9.39 2.74
C LEU A 63 17.77 9.70 3.62
N GLN A 64 18.83 10.28 3.03
CA GLN A 64 20.04 10.71 3.72
C GLN A 64 20.64 9.60 4.60
N PHE A 65 20.89 8.42 4.01
CA PHE A 65 21.50 7.30 4.73
C PHE A 65 22.98 7.54 4.99
N SER A 66 23.48 7.14 6.17
CA SER A 66 24.90 6.88 6.34
C SER A 66 25.28 5.55 5.69
N GLN A 67 26.52 5.43 5.20
CA GLN A 67 26.98 4.20 4.57
C GLN A 67 26.93 2.99 5.52
N SER A 68 27.16 3.20 6.83
CA SER A 68 27.10 2.14 7.84
C SER A 68 25.67 1.64 8.10
N THR A 69 24.70 2.56 8.17
CA THR A 69 23.29 2.19 8.35
C THR A 69 22.76 1.49 7.11
N TRP A 70 23.15 1.97 5.91
CA TRP A 70 22.80 1.36 4.64
C TRP A 70 23.20 -0.11 4.58
N THR A 71 24.48 -0.42 4.84
CA THR A 71 24.98 -1.79 4.77
C THR A 71 24.43 -2.66 5.90
N ALA A 72 24.27 -2.12 7.11
CA ALA A 72 23.69 -2.85 8.24
C ALA A 72 22.24 -3.29 7.99
N ASN A 73 21.49 -2.56 7.17
CA ASN A 73 20.08 -2.85 6.86
C ASN A 73 19.89 -3.52 5.48
N GLY A 74 20.97 -4.10 4.94
CA GLY A 74 20.94 -4.93 3.74
C GLY A 74 21.02 -4.15 2.42
N GLY A 75 21.46 -2.90 2.45
CA GLY A 75 21.82 -2.14 1.27
C GLY A 75 23.19 -2.55 0.72
N THR A 76 23.35 -2.50 -0.60
CA THR A 76 24.64 -2.74 -1.28
C THR A 76 25.07 -1.52 -2.07
N GLY A 77 26.37 -1.35 -2.30
CA GLY A 77 26.90 -0.15 -2.97
C GLY A 77 26.63 1.14 -2.18
N SER A 78 26.39 2.24 -2.90
CA SER A 78 26.05 3.56 -2.33
C SER A 78 24.54 3.82 -2.45
N PRO A 79 23.87 4.36 -1.40
CA PRO A 79 22.47 4.74 -1.48
C PRO A 79 22.17 5.70 -2.63
N ALA A 80 23.08 6.65 -2.93
CA ALA A 80 22.90 7.63 -4.00
C ALA A 80 22.93 7.03 -5.41
N ASN A 81 23.43 5.79 -5.57
CA ASN A 81 23.42 5.05 -6.83
C ASN A 81 22.32 3.97 -6.86
N ALA A 82 21.60 3.78 -5.75
CA ALA A 82 20.54 2.80 -5.63
C ALA A 82 19.20 3.40 -6.12
N SER A 83 18.34 2.56 -6.68
CA SER A 83 17.01 3.02 -7.06
C SER A 83 16.22 3.49 -5.84
N LYS A 84 15.22 4.35 -6.07
CA LYS A 84 14.30 4.80 -5.02
C LYS A 84 13.68 3.61 -4.27
N GLU A 85 13.27 2.58 -4.99
CA GLU A 85 12.63 1.38 -4.43
C GLU A 85 13.59 0.61 -3.52
N GLU A 86 14.86 0.51 -3.92
CA GLU A 86 15.90 -0.11 -3.10
C GLU A 86 16.18 0.71 -1.84
N GLN A 87 16.19 2.04 -1.96
CA GLN A 87 16.32 2.92 -0.80
C GLN A 87 15.15 2.77 0.17
N ILE A 88 13.92 2.70 -0.34
CA ILE A 88 12.71 2.46 0.46
C ILE A 88 12.77 1.09 1.15
N ARG A 89 13.19 0.03 0.44
CA ARG A 89 13.34 -1.31 1.03
C ARG A 89 14.29 -1.32 2.21
N VAL A 90 15.45 -0.67 2.08
CA VAL A 90 16.42 -0.55 3.19
C VAL A 90 15.89 0.35 4.31
N ALA A 91 15.06 1.34 3.96
CA ALA A 91 14.40 2.20 4.93
C ALA A 91 13.35 1.48 5.77
N GLU A 92 12.56 0.59 5.16
CA GLU A 92 11.63 -0.28 5.88
C GLU A 92 12.37 -1.21 6.85
N ASN A 93 13.50 -1.79 6.43
CA ASN A 93 14.35 -2.59 7.32
C ASN A 93 14.91 -1.76 8.50
N THR A 94 15.32 -0.52 8.22
CA THR A 94 15.83 0.41 9.23
C THR A 94 14.73 0.83 10.20
N LEU A 95 13.53 1.08 9.70
CA LEU A 95 12.35 1.39 10.51
C LEU A 95 11.96 0.21 11.40
N GLN A 96 12.05 -1.01 10.90
CA GLN A 96 11.81 -2.21 11.68
C GLN A 96 12.86 -2.43 12.78
N SER A 97 14.14 -2.12 12.51
CA SER A 97 15.23 -2.35 13.45
C SER A 97 15.39 -1.25 14.50
N GLN A 98 15.19 0.01 14.12
CA GLN A 98 15.49 1.19 14.95
C GLN A 98 14.26 2.04 15.25
N GLY A 99 13.12 1.78 14.61
CA GLY A 99 11.94 2.62 14.71
C GLY A 99 12.08 3.96 13.99
N PRO A 100 11.06 4.83 14.08
CA PRO A 100 11.03 6.12 13.38
C PRO A 100 12.13 7.10 13.85
N GLY A 101 12.78 6.81 15.00
CA GLY A 101 13.90 7.60 15.53
C GLY A 101 15.15 7.59 14.66
N ALA A 102 15.25 6.73 13.66
CA ALA A 102 16.29 6.80 12.63
C ALA A 102 16.22 8.08 11.78
N TRP A 103 15.02 8.70 11.69
CA TRP A 103 14.78 10.00 11.09
C TRP A 103 14.16 10.95 12.15
N PRO A 104 14.96 11.49 13.08
CA PRO A 104 14.44 12.17 14.27
C PRO A 104 13.61 13.42 13.95
N VAL A 105 13.91 14.12 12.85
CA VAL A 105 13.18 15.31 12.40
C VAL A 105 12.17 14.97 11.32
N CYS A 106 12.60 14.25 10.28
CA CYS A 106 11.78 14.00 9.09
C CYS A 106 10.88 12.77 9.21
N GLY A 107 11.13 11.86 10.15
CA GLY A 107 10.36 10.62 10.36
C GLY A 107 8.90 10.84 10.75
N GLN A 108 8.55 12.05 11.21
CA GLN A 108 7.16 12.45 11.41
C GLN A 108 6.33 12.40 10.11
N ARG A 109 6.98 12.45 8.94
CA ARG A 109 6.32 12.37 7.64
C ARG A 109 5.99 10.95 7.19
N LEU A 110 6.45 9.92 7.90
CA LEU A 110 6.17 8.52 7.56
C LEU A 110 4.67 8.19 7.48
N THR A 111 3.79 8.95 8.12
CA THR A 111 2.34 8.70 8.12
C THR A 111 1.53 9.67 7.26
N VAL A 112 2.17 10.69 6.67
CA VAL A 112 1.46 11.77 5.97
C VAL A 112 1.49 11.48 4.48
N ALA A 113 0.77 10.46 3.99
CA ALA A 113 0.62 10.28 2.55
C ALA A 113 -0.10 11.51 1.96
N SER A 114 0.65 12.36 1.27
CA SER A 114 0.13 13.31 0.30
C SER A 114 0.75 12.89 -1.01
N GLU A 115 -0.10 12.43 -1.94
CA GLU A 115 0.29 12.07 -3.30
C GLU A 115 1.13 13.20 -3.92
N PRO A 116 2.23 12.90 -4.65
CA PRO A 116 2.96 13.93 -5.36
C PRO A 116 2.05 14.52 -6.45
N ALA A 117 1.93 15.84 -6.44
CA ALA A 117 1.27 16.60 -7.50
C ALA A 117 1.90 16.25 -8.84
N VAL A 118 1.09 15.68 -9.74
CA VAL A 118 1.48 15.52 -11.14
C VAL A 118 1.45 16.89 -11.78
N GLU A 119 2.62 17.37 -12.17
CA GLU A 119 2.79 18.60 -12.95
C GLU A 119 2.08 18.44 -14.30
N GLU A 120 1.10 19.32 -14.55
CA GLU A 120 0.20 19.28 -15.69
C GLU A 120 0.90 19.83 -16.95
N ALA A 121 1.22 18.94 -17.91
CA ALA A 121 1.53 19.33 -19.29
C ALA A 121 0.22 19.38 -20.12
N PRO A 122 0.09 20.29 -21.11
CA PRO A 122 -1.20 20.87 -21.48
C PRO A 122 -2.14 19.94 -22.28
N ALA A 123 -3.43 20.21 -22.06
CA ALA A 123 -4.62 19.48 -22.48
C ALA A 123 -4.65 18.97 -23.94
N ALA A 124 -4.91 17.67 -24.08
CA ALA A 124 -5.63 17.13 -25.22
C ALA A 124 -7.15 17.20 -24.95
N ALA A 125 -7.91 17.57 -25.98
CA ALA A 125 -9.35 17.86 -25.99
C ALA A 125 -10.23 16.80 -25.28
N PRO A 126 -11.41 17.20 -24.75
CA PRO A 126 -12.26 16.32 -23.95
C PRO A 126 -12.83 15.18 -24.81
N ALA A 127 -12.41 13.95 -24.53
CA ALA A 127 -13.13 12.75 -24.92
C ALA A 127 -14.46 12.69 -24.13
N PRO A 128 -15.54 12.14 -24.72
CA PRO A 128 -16.86 12.12 -24.10
C PRO A 128 -16.81 11.40 -22.75
N VAL A 129 -17.39 12.03 -21.74
CA VAL A 129 -17.54 11.47 -20.39
C VAL A 129 -18.33 10.17 -20.53
N ALA A 130 -17.66 9.05 -20.38
CA ALA A 130 -18.32 7.79 -20.09
C ALA A 130 -19.00 7.95 -18.74
N GLU A 131 -20.31 7.77 -18.73
CA GLU A 131 -21.15 7.75 -17.55
C GLU A 131 -20.52 6.83 -16.50
N ALA A 132 -20.22 7.39 -15.32
CA ALA A 132 -19.66 6.64 -14.21
C ALA A 132 -20.62 5.49 -13.86
N PRO A 133 -20.16 4.23 -13.76
CA PRO A 133 -21.00 3.17 -13.26
C PRO A 133 -21.45 3.52 -11.84
N ALA A 134 -22.76 3.44 -11.63
CA ALA A 134 -23.42 3.69 -10.38
C ALA A 134 -22.94 2.74 -9.26
N VAL A 135 -22.74 3.30 -8.07
CA VAL A 135 -22.69 2.67 -6.73
C VAL A 135 -21.59 1.61 -6.52
N ALA A 136 -20.45 2.05 -6.00
CA ALA A 136 -19.60 1.17 -5.19
C ALA A 136 -20.41 0.67 -3.97
N PRO A 137 -20.28 -0.60 -3.56
CA PRO A 137 -21.08 -1.13 -2.45
C PRO A 137 -20.85 -0.30 -1.19
N ALA A 138 -21.93 0.17 -0.58
CA ALA A 138 -21.88 0.83 0.72
C ALA A 138 -21.26 -0.14 1.74
N ILE A 139 -20.23 0.30 2.45
CA ILE A 139 -19.66 -0.47 3.54
C ILE A 139 -20.72 -0.51 4.65
N GLU A 140 -21.27 -1.70 4.92
CA GLU A 140 -22.26 -1.89 5.98
C GLU A 140 -21.57 -2.30 7.28
N ILE A 141 -21.69 -1.46 8.32
CA ILE A 141 -21.23 -1.79 9.67
C ILE A 141 -22.38 -2.53 10.38
N PRO A 142 -22.14 -3.72 10.99
CA PRO A 142 -23.15 -4.42 11.79
C PRO A 142 -23.78 -3.51 12.85
N ALA A 143 -25.12 -3.53 12.97
CA ALA A 143 -25.86 -2.63 13.87
C ALA A 143 -25.38 -2.68 15.33
N GLU A 144 -25.00 -3.87 15.80
CA GLU A 144 -24.45 -4.12 17.13
C GLU A 144 -23.13 -3.36 17.38
N LEU A 145 -22.34 -3.11 16.33
CA LEU A 145 -21.03 -2.47 16.42
C LEU A 145 -21.08 -0.95 16.26
N LYS A 146 -22.18 -0.40 15.72
CA LYS A 146 -22.31 1.03 15.45
C LYS A 146 -22.11 1.92 16.69
N PRO A 147 -22.71 1.64 17.87
CA PRO A 147 -22.52 2.49 19.05
C PRO A 147 -21.07 2.55 19.52
N ALA A 148 -20.38 1.40 19.52
CA ALA A 148 -18.98 1.31 19.93
C ALA A 148 -18.05 2.02 18.92
N ALA A 149 -18.33 1.87 17.62
CA ALA A 149 -17.56 2.52 16.57
C ALA A 149 -17.77 4.04 16.55
N GLN A 150 -18.99 4.51 16.80
CA GLN A 150 -19.30 5.94 16.95
C GLN A 150 -18.59 6.53 18.19
N GLN A 151 -18.66 5.84 19.33
CA GLN A 151 -17.97 6.28 20.55
C GLN A 151 -16.45 6.37 20.35
N ALA A 152 -15.86 5.40 19.64
CA ALA A 152 -14.43 5.41 19.33
C ALA A 152 -14.06 6.59 18.40
N TYR A 153 -14.88 6.87 17.40
CA TYR A 153 -14.71 8.01 16.49
C TYR A 153 -14.79 9.35 17.24
N ASP A 154 -15.79 9.52 18.11
CA ASP A 154 -15.98 10.74 18.90
C ASP A 154 -14.83 10.96 19.89
N THR A 155 -14.37 9.90 20.56
CA THR A 155 -13.21 9.95 21.46
C THR A 155 -11.94 10.34 20.70
N ALA A 156 -11.74 9.78 19.50
CA ALA A 156 -10.58 10.12 18.67
C ALA A 156 -10.63 11.57 18.19
N ARG A 157 -11.81 12.09 17.84
CA ARG A 157 -12.03 13.49 17.49
C ARG A 157 -11.70 14.43 18.65
N ASP A 158 -12.17 14.12 19.85
CA ASP A 158 -11.93 14.93 21.04
C ASP A 158 -10.46 14.95 21.44
N LEU A 159 -9.79 13.80 21.36
CA LEU A 159 -8.36 13.69 21.59
C LEU A 159 -7.57 14.49 20.54
N ALA A 160 -7.94 14.38 19.26
CA ALA A 160 -7.33 15.18 18.21
C ALA A 160 -7.52 16.68 18.46
N GLY A 161 -8.69 17.11 18.95
CA GLY A 161 -8.91 18.48 19.42
C GLY A 161 -7.98 18.89 20.56
N GLN A 162 -7.87 18.04 21.59
CA GLN A 162 -7.08 18.30 22.79
C GLN A 162 -5.58 18.47 22.51
N TYR A 163 -5.03 17.69 21.57
CA TYR A 163 -3.61 17.70 21.24
C TYR A 163 -3.27 18.53 19.99
N GLY A 164 -4.22 19.30 19.45
CA GLY A 164 -3.99 20.20 18.32
C GLY A 164 -3.94 19.53 16.94
N PHE A 165 -4.43 18.29 16.82
CA PHE A 165 -4.51 17.52 15.58
C PHE A 165 -5.89 17.57 14.89
N ALA A 166 -6.76 18.50 15.27
CA ALA A 166 -8.15 18.54 14.78
C ALA A 166 -8.25 18.64 13.25
N ALA A 167 -7.35 19.39 12.61
CA ALA A 167 -7.32 19.53 11.15
C ALA A 167 -6.92 18.21 10.46
N GLN A 168 -5.94 17.50 11.00
CA GLN A 168 -5.47 16.22 10.48
C GLN A 168 -6.54 15.13 10.64
N PHE A 169 -7.24 15.12 11.78
CA PHE A 169 -8.37 14.22 12.00
C PHE A 169 -9.53 14.50 11.04
N GLN A 170 -9.85 15.78 10.78
CA GLN A 170 -10.89 16.16 9.82
C GLN A 170 -10.53 15.71 8.40
N GLN A 171 -9.29 15.96 7.96
CA GLN A 171 -8.81 15.51 6.64
C GLN A 171 -8.89 13.98 6.50
N LEU A 172 -8.51 13.23 7.53
CA LEU A 172 -8.62 11.77 7.55
C LEU A 172 -10.07 11.31 7.48
N SER A 173 -10.96 11.99 8.20
CA SER A 173 -12.39 11.67 8.22
C SER A 173 -13.05 11.93 6.87
N ASP A 174 -12.67 13.02 6.19
CA ASP A 174 -13.17 13.38 4.87
C ASP A 174 -12.68 12.41 3.79
N ALA A 175 -11.41 11.99 3.86
CA ALA A 175 -10.84 10.97 2.97
C ALA A 175 -11.53 9.59 3.14
N ASN A 176 -12.15 9.34 4.29
CA ASN A 176 -12.89 8.11 4.60
C ASN A 176 -14.41 8.36 4.74
N ALA A 177 -14.94 9.39 4.07
CA ALA A 177 -16.34 9.77 4.17
C ALA A 177 -17.35 8.60 4.00
N PRO A 178 -17.14 7.59 3.12
CA PRO A 178 -18.05 6.45 3.03
C PRO A 178 -18.11 5.59 4.31
N ILE A 179 -16.96 5.41 4.99
CA ILE A 179 -16.86 4.64 6.24
C ILE A 179 -17.46 5.46 7.39
N VAL A 180 -17.12 6.75 7.46
CA VAL A 180 -17.66 7.65 8.49
C VAL A 180 -19.18 7.83 8.35
N ALA A 181 -19.69 7.83 7.11
CA ALA A 181 -21.13 7.86 6.86
C ALA A 181 -21.83 6.58 7.33
N ALA A 182 -21.17 5.41 7.28
CA ALA A 182 -21.72 4.14 7.73
C ALA A 182 -21.81 3.99 9.27
N LEU A 183 -21.11 4.86 10.02
CA LEU A 183 -21.18 4.92 11.49
C LEU A 183 -22.48 5.56 11.99
N ARG A 184 -23.12 6.41 11.16
CA ARG A 184 -24.40 7.06 11.44
C ARG A 184 -25.59 6.11 11.18
#